data_AF-A0A661ERG6-F1
#
_entry.id   AF-A0A661ERG6-F1
#
_cell.length_a   1.000
_cell.length_b   1.000
_cell.length_c   1.000
_cell.angle_alpha   90.00
_cell.angle_beta   90.00
_cell.angle_gamma   90.00
#
_symmetry.space_group_name_H-M   'P 1'
#
loop_
_entity.id
_entity.type
_entity.pdbx_description
1 polymer ?
#
loop_
_entity_poly.entity_id
_entity_poly.type
_entity_poly.pdbx_seq_one_letter_code
_entity_poly.pdbx_strand_id
1 'polypeptide(L)'
;APVLEANLPGIFSLILVLPIAVLLLSLAYYALPRRIKAWVPDGLEALFLIPYVLFIGWACFAMSGPMEAWFFAGDMRSWVTSELGLDFDQRNSLVVGIAMGVAVIPTIFSMTEDAVFSVPRHLTQGSLALGATLWQTLSRVVILTASPGIFSAVMIGLGRAVGETMIVLMATGNTPIMDFNLFSGMRTLAANIAVEMPESEVGSTHFRVLFLAALVLFALTFIFNTAAELVRQRLRERYSSL
;
A
#
# COMPACT_ATOMS: atom_id res chain seq x y z
N ALA A 1 -13.70 -11.45 8.61
CA ALA A 1 -13.52 -10.97 9.99
C ALA A 1 -14.71 -10.06 10.29
N PRO A 2 -15.58 -10.41 11.26
CA PRO A 2 -16.95 -9.90 11.33
C PRO A 2 -17.05 -8.37 11.51
N VAL A 3 -16.05 -7.75 12.14
CA VAL A 3 -15.98 -6.29 12.33
C VAL A 3 -15.74 -5.54 11.03
N LEU A 4 -14.97 -6.13 10.10
CA LEU A 4 -14.66 -5.54 8.81
C LEU A 4 -15.90 -5.54 7.89
N GLU A 5 -16.69 -6.61 7.98
CA GLU A 5 -17.94 -6.80 7.22
C GLU A 5 -19.04 -5.84 7.65
N ALA A 6 -19.18 -5.61 8.96
CA ALA A 6 -20.18 -4.69 9.50
C ALA A 6 -19.80 -3.20 9.29
N ASN A 7 -18.60 -2.91 8.78
CA ASN A 7 -18.09 -1.54 8.66
C ASN A 7 -17.45 -1.27 7.29
N LEU A 8 -17.88 -1.97 6.24
CA LEU A 8 -17.36 -1.77 4.87
C LEU A 8 -17.39 -0.31 4.43
N PRO A 9 -18.50 0.46 4.61
CA PRO A 9 -18.52 1.88 4.26
C PRO A 9 -17.47 2.71 5.01
N GLY A 10 -17.24 2.38 6.29
CA GLY A 10 -16.28 3.08 7.14
C GLY A 10 -14.82 2.85 6.72
N ILE A 11 -14.52 1.68 6.15
CA ILE A 11 -13.16 1.37 5.65
C ILE A 11 -12.90 2.08 4.33
N PHE A 12 -13.87 2.07 3.42
CA PHE A 12 -13.79 2.83 2.18
C PHE A 12 -13.68 4.33 2.45
N SER A 13 -14.45 4.84 3.41
CA SER A 13 -14.34 6.24 3.81
C SER A 13 -12.99 6.53 4.42
N LEU A 14 -12.40 5.63 5.21
CA LEU A 14 -11.09 5.84 5.82
C LEU A 14 -9.98 6.03 4.77
N ILE A 15 -9.97 5.22 3.70
CA ILE A 15 -8.97 5.34 2.62
C ILE A 15 -9.06 6.69 1.91
N LEU A 16 -10.27 7.23 1.73
CA LEU A 16 -10.50 8.53 1.08
C LEU A 16 -10.31 9.73 2.02
N VAL A 17 -10.86 9.63 3.23
CA VAL A 17 -10.95 10.72 4.20
C VAL A 17 -9.61 10.94 4.89
N LEU A 18 -8.82 9.89 5.16
CA LEU A 18 -7.54 10.02 5.86
C LEU A 18 -6.52 10.90 5.14
N PRO A 19 -6.21 10.73 3.83
CA PRO A 19 -5.27 11.63 3.15
C PRO A 19 -5.78 13.08 3.10
N ILE A 20 -7.08 13.28 2.86
CA ILE A 20 -7.71 14.62 2.87
C ILE A 20 -7.60 15.24 4.26
N ALA A 21 -7.88 14.46 5.30
CA ALA A 21 -7.84 14.92 6.67
C ALA A 21 -6.43 15.31 7.13
N VAL A 22 -5.41 14.54 6.73
CA VAL A 22 -4.00 14.87 7.00
C VAL A 22 -3.61 16.17 6.29
N LEU A 23 -4.04 16.36 5.04
CA LEU A 23 -3.82 17.63 4.32
C LEU A 23 -4.54 18.82 5.00
N LEU A 24 -5.79 18.63 5.43
CA LEU A 24 -6.54 19.66 6.15
C LEU A 24 -5.90 20.00 7.49
N LEU A 25 -5.39 19.01 8.23
CA LEU A 25 -4.68 19.25 9.48
C LEU A 25 -3.36 19.99 9.22
N SER A 26 -2.63 19.61 8.18
CA SER A 26 -1.39 20.30 7.78
C SER A 26 -1.66 21.77 7.45
N LEU A 27 -2.72 22.06 6.69
CA LEU A 27 -3.16 23.43 6.37
C LEU A 27 -3.64 24.19 7.62
N ALA A 28 -4.41 23.55 8.49
CA ALA A 28 -4.88 24.14 9.75
C ALA A 28 -3.71 24.46 10.69
N TYR A 29 -2.72 23.58 10.76
CA TYR A 29 -1.48 23.82 11.50
C TYR A 29 -0.70 24.98 10.91
N TYR A 30 -0.67 25.13 9.57
CA TYR A 30 -0.05 26.28 8.93
C TYR A 30 -0.75 27.60 9.32
N ALA A 31 -2.08 27.60 9.37
CA ALA A 31 -2.92 28.76 9.73
C ALA A 31 -2.95 29.11 11.24
N LEU A 32 -2.33 28.30 12.10
CA LEU A 32 -2.42 28.48 13.56
C LEU A 32 -1.66 29.73 14.05
N PRO A 33 -2.25 30.56 14.95
CA PRO A 33 -1.59 31.72 15.55
C PRO A 33 -0.29 31.35 16.28
N ARG A 34 0.75 32.19 16.15
CA ARG A 34 2.09 31.97 16.74
C ARG A 34 2.09 31.69 18.25
N ARG A 35 1.06 32.14 18.98
CA ARG A 35 0.91 31.88 20.43
C ARG A 35 0.67 30.40 20.76
N ILE A 36 0.00 29.66 19.89
CA ILE A 36 -0.32 28.24 20.10
C ILE A 36 0.85 27.36 19.62
N LYS A 37 1.52 27.77 18.53
CA LYS A 37 2.76 27.10 18.07
C LYS A 37 3.88 27.14 19.13
N ALA A 38 3.97 28.21 19.91
CA ALA A 38 4.98 28.34 20.96
C ALA A 38 4.82 27.35 22.13
N TRP A 39 3.65 26.71 22.27
CA TRP A 39 3.41 25.67 23.29
C TRP A 39 3.85 24.28 22.82
N VAL A 40 4.15 24.11 21.54
CA VAL A 40 4.57 22.84 20.95
C VAL A 40 6.09 22.87 20.81
N PRO A 41 6.84 22.00 21.50
CA PRO A 41 8.28 21.88 21.29
C PRO A 41 8.59 21.39 19.88
N ASP A 42 9.65 21.93 19.28
CA ASP A 42 10.12 21.52 17.95
C ASP A 42 10.39 20.01 17.90
N GLY A 43 9.75 19.32 16.95
CA GLY A 43 9.84 17.86 16.79
C GLY A 43 8.67 17.04 17.36
N LEU A 44 7.82 17.63 18.22
CA LEU A 44 6.58 16.97 18.71
C LEU A 44 5.36 17.19 17.81
N GLU A 45 5.52 17.87 16.68
CA GLU A 45 4.43 18.12 15.73
C GLU A 45 3.78 16.81 15.22
N ALA A 46 4.58 15.76 15.04
CA ALA A 46 4.09 14.43 14.66
C ALA A 46 3.24 13.75 15.76
N LEU A 47 3.47 14.09 17.03
CA LEU A 47 2.68 13.55 18.14
C LEU A 47 1.24 14.10 18.11
N PHE A 48 1.04 15.33 17.63
CA PHE A 48 -0.31 15.91 17.47
C PHE A 48 -1.11 15.28 16.32
N LEU A 49 -0.43 14.75 15.31
CA LEU A 49 -1.06 14.01 14.21
C LEU A 49 -1.68 12.69 14.70
N ILE A 50 -1.06 12.01 15.68
CA ILE A 50 -1.49 10.68 16.12
C ILE A 50 -2.93 10.71 16.70
N PRO A 51 -3.29 11.54 17.70
CA PRO A 51 -4.64 11.61 18.22
C PRO A 51 -5.67 12.01 17.16
N TYR A 52 -5.31 12.91 16.24
CA TYR A 52 -6.21 13.37 15.19
C TYR A 52 -6.52 12.27 14.17
N VAL A 53 -5.50 11.52 13.73
CA VAL A 53 -5.68 10.37 12.83
C VAL A 53 -6.50 9.28 13.52
N LEU A 54 -6.25 9.00 14.80
CA LEU A 54 -7.06 8.04 15.58
C LEU A 54 -8.51 8.49 15.72
N PHE A 55 -8.74 9.79 15.97
CA PHE A 55 -10.08 10.35 16.05
C PHE A 55 -10.85 10.22 14.73
N ILE A 56 -10.19 10.50 13.60
CA ILE A 56 -10.81 10.35 12.28
C ILE A 56 -11.04 8.89 11.92
N GLY A 57 -10.11 8.01 12.28
CA GLY A 57 -10.31 6.58 12.15
C GLY A 57 -11.55 6.14 12.91
N TRP A 58 -11.64 6.50 14.20
CA TRP A 58 -12.81 6.22 15.02
C TRP A 58 -14.10 6.82 14.45
N ALA A 59 -14.07 8.07 13.97
CA ALA A 59 -15.23 8.73 13.36
C ALA A 59 -15.69 8.01 12.08
N CYS A 60 -14.78 7.56 11.22
CA CYS A 60 -15.14 6.78 10.02
C CYS A 60 -15.83 5.46 10.38
N PHE A 61 -15.35 4.76 11.42
CA PHE A 61 -15.99 3.53 11.91
C PHE A 61 -17.31 3.80 12.63
N ALA A 62 -17.44 4.91 13.36
CA ALA A 62 -18.71 5.29 14.00
C ALA A 62 -19.77 5.72 12.97
N MET A 63 -19.34 6.31 11.85
CA MET A 63 -20.20 6.74 10.76
C MET A 63 -20.56 5.63 9.77
N SER A 64 -19.97 4.43 9.87
CA SER A 64 -20.23 3.32 8.97
C SER A 64 -21.72 2.92 8.94
N GLY A 65 -22.34 2.74 10.10
CA GLY A 65 -23.74 2.35 10.26
C GLY A 65 -24.73 3.38 9.68
N PRO A 66 -24.64 4.68 10.03
CA PRO A 66 -25.51 5.69 9.42
C PRO A 66 -25.25 5.87 7.92
N MET A 67 -24.00 5.71 7.45
CA MET A 67 -23.71 5.73 6.00
C MET A 67 -24.35 4.55 5.28
N GLU A 68 -24.34 3.36 5.88
CA GLU A 68 -24.99 2.17 5.32
C GLU A 68 -26.52 2.34 5.22
N ALA A 69 -27.12 2.93 6.24
CA ALA A 69 -28.56 3.23 6.25
C ALA A 69 -28.95 4.32 5.23
N TRP A 70 -28.14 5.36 5.07
CA TRP A 70 -28.47 6.51 4.21
C TRP A 70 -28.15 6.29 2.74
N PHE A 71 -27.04 5.61 2.42
CA PHE A 71 -26.57 5.45 1.03
C PHE A 71 -26.88 4.08 0.44
N PHE A 72 -26.99 3.03 1.26
CA PHE A 72 -27.04 1.64 0.79
C PHE A 72 -28.29 0.88 1.26
N ALA A 73 -29.33 1.60 1.69
CA ALA A 73 -30.60 1.05 2.15
C ALA A 73 -30.49 0.00 3.29
N GLY A 74 -29.41 0.08 4.09
CA GLY A 74 -29.20 -0.77 5.27
C GLY A 74 -28.38 -2.04 5.06
N ASP A 75 -28.05 -2.42 3.81
CA ASP A 75 -27.08 -3.49 3.54
C ASP A 75 -26.29 -3.21 2.26
N MET A 76 -25.02 -2.82 2.44
CA MET A 76 -24.11 -2.56 1.33
C MET A 76 -23.92 -3.80 0.44
N ARG A 77 -23.98 -5.01 1.00
CA ARG A 77 -23.80 -6.26 0.23
C ARG A 77 -24.96 -6.49 -0.71
N SER A 78 -26.18 -6.37 -0.20
CA SER A 78 -27.39 -6.51 -1.02
C SER A 78 -27.41 -5.47 -2.13
N TRP A 79 -27.01 -4.23 -1.87
CA TRP A 79 -26.94 -3.17 -2.88
C TRP A 79 -25.91 -3.49 -3.99
N VAL A 80 -24.72 -3.97 -3.63
CA VAL A 80 -23.69 -4.37 -4.61
C VAL A 80 -24.18 -5.54 -5.46
N THR A 81 -24.85 -6.53 -4.87
CA THR A 81 -25.36 -7.67 -5.65
C THR A 81 -26.58 -7.33 -6.49
N SER A 82 -27.49 -6.46 -6.01
CA SER A 82 -28.71 -6.13 -6.74
C SER A 82 -28.53 -5.08 -7.84
N GLU A 83 -27.70 -4.06 -7.62
CA GLU A 83 -27.51 -2.94 -8.57
C GLU A 83 -26.27 -3.13 -9.45
N LEU A 84 -25.18 -3.68 -8.91
CA LEU A 84 -23.94 -3.91 -9.66
C LEU A 84 -23.85 -5.34 -10.23
N GLY A 85 -24.71 -6.26 -9.79
CA GLY A 85 -24.69 -7.66 -10.24
C GLY A 85 -23.42 -8.42 -9.83
N LEU A 86 -22.71 -7.92 -8.81
CA LEU A 86 -21.44 -8.49 -8.35
C LEU A 86 -21.69 -9.33 -7.10
N ASP A 87 -21.21 -10.58 -7.12
CA ASP A 87 -21.20 -11.43 -5.94
C ASP A 87 -20.24 -10.87 -4.89
N PHE A 88 -20.69 -10.80 -3.63
CA PHE A 88 -19.90 -10.33 -2.51
C PHE A 88 -19.58 -11.48 -1.57
N ASP A 89 -18.31 -11.89 -1.53
CA ASP A 89 -17.79 -12.87 -0.59
C ASP A 89 -17.21 -12.17 0.66
N GLN A 90 -17.38 -12.83 1.81
CA GLN A 90 -16.76 -12.43 3.08
C GLN A 90 -15.24 -12.41 2.98
N ARG A 91 -14.67 -13.34 2.19
CA ARG A 91 -13.24 -13.47 1.94
C ARG A 91 -12.95 -13.01 0.52
N ASN A 92 -12.67 -11.73 0.36
CA ASN A 92 -12.53 -11.09 -0.95
C ASN A 92 -11.17 -10.45 -1.19
N SER A 93 -10.90 -10.18 -2.46
CA SER A 93 -9.64 -9.60 -2.95
C SER A 93 -9.38 -8.19 -2.43
N LEU A 94 -10.42 -7.41 -2.10
CA LEU A 94 -10.27 -6.10 -1.47
C LEU A 94 -9.60 -6.19 -0.09
N VAL A 95 -10.07 -7.11 0.77
CA VAL A 95 -9.49 -7.31 2.11
C VAL A 95 -8.02 -7.71 2.01
N VAL A 96 -7.68 -8.56 1.04
CA VAL A 96 -6.28 -8.89 0.73
C VAL A 96 -5.50 -7.65 0.36
N GLY A 97 -5.99 -6.82 -0.57
CA GLY A 97 -5.30 -5.62 -1.02
C GLY A 97 -4.98 -4.68 0.14
N ILE A 98 -5.93 -4.48 1.07
CA ILE A 98 -5.72 -3.68 2.27
C ILE A 98 -4.68 -4.32 3.19
N ALA A 99 -4.80 -5.61 3.51
CA ALA A 99 -3.86 -6.32 4.38
C ALA A 99 -2.43 -6.32 3.81
N MET A 100 -2.30 -6.53 2.50
CA MET A 100 -1.02 -6.50 1.78
C MET A 100 -0.43 -5.10 1.75
N GLY A 101 -1.26 -4.07 1.54
CA GLY A 101 -0.83 -2.68 1.65
C GLY A 101 -0.19 -2.40 3.01
N VAL A 102 -0.89 -2.75 4.09
CA VAL A 102 -0.36 -2.58 5.47
C VAL A 102 0.94 -3.35 5.68
N ALA A 103 1.07 -4.56 5.14
CA ALA A 103 2.29 -5.37 5.27
C ALA A 103 3.49 -4.78 4.50
N VAL A 104 3.25 -4.21 3.32
CA VAL A 104 4.30 -3.77 2.39
C VAL A 104 4.74 -2.33 2.64
N ILE A 105 3.84 -1.47 3.16
CA ILE A 105 4.12 -0.06 3.43
C ILE A 105 5.39 0.16 4.28
N PRO A 106 5.61 -0.51 5.43
CA PRO A 106 6.79 -0.27 6.25
C PRO A 106 8.10 -0.60 5.53
N THR A 107 8.05 -1.64 4.69
CA THR A 107 9.20 -2.07 3.89
C THR A 107 9.57 -1.01 2.85
N ILE A 108 8.58 -0.50 2.10
CA ILE A 108 8.79 0.57 1.12
C ILE A 108 9.25 1.85 1.83
N PHE A 109 8.65 2.20 2.96
CA PHE A 109 8.99 3.38 3.74
C PHE A 109 10.45 3.37 4.17
N SER A 110 10.90 2.30 4.82
CA SER A 110 12.29 2.19 5.32
C SER A 110 13.32 2.27 4.18
N MET A 111 13.08 1.58 3.06
CA MET A 111 13.98 1.64 1.90
C MET A 111 13.98 3.02 1.22
N THR A 112 12.82 3.68 1.19
CA THR A 112 12.67 5.04 0.64
C THR A 112 13.37 6.06 1.54
N GLU A 113 13.26 5.90 2.86
CA GLU A 113 13.94 6.72 3.85
C GLU A 113 15.46 6.64 3.68
N ASP A 114 16.01 5.42 3.58
CA ASP A 114 17.44 5.19 3.32
C ASP A 114 17.89 5.85 2.01
N ALA A 115 17.07 5.77 0.96
CA ALA A 115 17.36 6.40 -0.33
C ALA A 115 17.43 7.94 -0.21
N VAL A 116 16.51 8.55 0.54
CA VAL A 116 16.48 10.00 0.76
C VAL A 116 17.68 10.45 1.62
N PHE A 117 18.02 9.72 2.68
CA PHE A 117 19.16 10.04 3.54
C PHE A 117 20.53 9.77 2.90
N SER A 118 20.58 8.99 1.82
CA SER A 118 21.80 8.76 1.04
C SER A 118 22.23 9.97 0.20
N VAL A 119 21.36 10.98 0.01
CA VAL A 119 21.66 12.16 -0.78
C VAL A 119 22.76 13.00 -0.11
N PRO A 120 23.86 13.33 -0.81
CA PRO A 120 24.95 14.10 -0.21
C PRO A 120 24.51 15.47 0.31
N ARG A 121 24.91 15.80 1.55
CA ARG A 121 24.53 17.06 2.21
C ARG A 121 24.99 18.32 1.45
N HIS A 122 26.08 18.24 0.69
CA HIS A 122 26.60 19.38 -0.07
C HIS A 122 25.63 19.82 -1.18
N LEU A 123 24.85 18.91 -1.77
CA LEU A 123 23.81 19.26 -2.75
C LEU A 123 22.67 20.06 -2.10
N THR A 124 22.27 19.64 -0.90
CA THR A 124 21.23 20.32 -0.11
C THR A 124 21.69 21.70 0.33
N GLN A 125 22.91 21.79 0.90
CA GLN A 125 23.49 23.06 1.36
C GLN A 125 23.79 24.02 0.20
N GLY A 126 24.27 23.51 -0.94
CA GLY A 126 24.51 24.31 -2.14
C GLY A 126 23.21 24.89 -2.71
N SER A 127 22.14 24.10 -2.74
CA SER A 127 20.81 24.59 -3.13
C SER A 127 20.32 25.72 -2.23
N LEU A 128 20.44 25.56 -0.91
CA LEU A 128 20.05 26.59 0.06
C LEU A 128 20.92 27.85 -0.05
N ALA A 129 22.22 27.71 -0.31
CA ALA A 129 23.14 28.83 -0.51
C ALA A 129 22.81 29.67 -1.76
N LEU A 130 22.20 29.07 -2.77
CA LEU A 130 21.69 29.76 -3.96
C LEU A 130 20.34 30.48 -3.72
N GLY A 131 19.85 30.52 -2.47
CA GLY A 131 18.59 31.15 -2.11
C GLY A 131 17.35 30.29 -2.40
N ALA A 132 17.52 29.00 -2.66
CA ALA A 132 16.37 28.10 -2.82
C ALA A 132 15.62 27.90 -1.50
N THR A 133 14.30 27.74 -1.59
CA THR A 133 13.46 27.38 -0.45
C THR A 133 13.60 25.90 -0.11
N LEU A 134 13.34 25.51 1.14
CA LEU A 134 13.34 24.11 1.58
C LEU A 134 12.49 23.21 0.67
N TRP A 135 11.35 23.70 0.20
CA TRP A 135 10.48 22.97 -0.74
C TRP A 135 11.13 22.77 -2.11
N GLN A 136 11.81 23.79 -2.64
CA GLN A 136 12.54 23.69 -3.91
C GLN A 136 13.72 22.73 -3.80
N THR A 137 14.48 22.78 -2.69
CA THR A 137 15.57 21.85 -2.43
C THR A 137 15.06 20.42 -2.28
N LEU A 138 13.97 20.20 -1.55
CA LEU A 138 13.36 18.87 -1.40
C LEU A 138 12.90 18.32 -2.76
N SER A 139 12.08 19.07 -3.49
CA SER A 139 11.45 18.60 -4.74
C SER A 139 12.41 18.47 -5.91
N ARG A 140 13.34 19.43 -6.09
CA ARG A 140 14.21 19.49 -7.28
C ARG A 140 15.59 18.88 -7.07
N VAL A 141 16.05 18.75 -5.83
CA VAL A 141 17.38 18.20 -5.53
C VAL A 141 17.23 16.86 -4.84
N VAL A 142 16.67 16.82 -3.64
CA VAL A 142 16.65 15.60 -2.81
C VAL A 142 15.82 14.49 -3.45
N ILE A 143 14.55 14.73 -3.78
CA ILE A 143 13.67 13.72 -4.37
C ILE A 143 14.20 13.28 -5.74
N LEU A 144 14.74 14.22 -6.52
CA LEU A 144 15.28 13.92 -7.84
C LEU A 144 16.51 12.99 -7.75
N THR A 145 17.46 13.30 -6.86
CA THR A 145 18.66 12.48 -6.63
C THR A 145 18.33 11.15 -5.96
N ALA A 146 17.36 11.12 -5.04
CA ALA A 146 16.91 9.89 -4.38
C ALA A 146 16.01 9.00 -5.26
N SER A 147 15.44 9.55 -6.34
CA SER A 147 14.46 8.86 -7.19
C SER A 147 14.83 7.44 -7.62
N PRO A 148 16.10 7.10 -7.99
CA PRO A 148 16.46 5.73 -8.34
C PRO A 148 16.24 4.75 -7.17
N GLY A 149 16.55 5.20 -5.95
CA GLY A 149 16.36 4.42 -4.73
C GLY A 149 14.89 4.28 -4.36
N ILE A 150 14.10 5.34 -4.51
CA ILE A 150 12.65 5.31 -4.27
C ILE A 150 11.95 4.33 -5.24
N PHE A 151 12.27 4.40 -6.53
CA PHE A 151 11.73 3.47 -7.52
C PHE A 151 12.11 2.02 -7.21
N SER A 152 13.37 1.78 -6.82
CA SER A 152 13.83 0.45 -6.41
C SER A 152 13.09 -0.05 -5.18
N ALA A 153 12.89 0.79 -4.16
CA ALA A 153 12.14 0.48 -2.95
C ALA A 153 10.69 0.04 -3.26
N VAL A 154 10.00 0.79 -4.11
CA VAL A 154 8.62 0.46 -4.52
C VAL A 154 8.57 -0.86 -5.28
N MET A 155 9.48 -1.07 -6.24
CA MET A 155 9.52 -2.31 -7.03
C MET A 155 9.81 -3.54 -6.16
N ILE A 156 10.75 -3.44 -5.22
CA ILE A 156 11.09 -4.53 -4.29
C ILE A 156 9.90 -4.80 -3.35
N GLY A 157 9.26 -3.75 -2.82
CA GLY A 157 8.08 -3.89 -1.98
C GLY A 157 6.92 -4.59 -2.69
N LEU A 158 6.63 -4.20 -3.93
CA LEU A 158 5.62 -4.86 -4.77
C LEU A 158 5.99 -6.32 -5.09
N GLY A 159 7.26 -6.59 -5.39
CA GLY A 159 7.76 -7.96 -5.61
C GLY A 159 7.56 -8.84 -4.37
N ARG A 160 7.80 -8.29 -3.18
CA ARG A 160 7.49 -8.97 -1.91
C ARG A 160 6.01 -9.21 -1.74
N ALA A 161 5.15 -8.24 -2.06
CA ALA A 161 3.71 -8.41 -2.00
C ALA A 161 3.25 -9.61 -2.86
N VAL A 162 3.76 -9.75 -4.08
CA VAL A 162 3.44 -10.90 -4.94
C VAL A 162 3.85 -12.24 -4.30
N GLY A 163 4.95 -12.23 -3.54
CA GLY A 163 5.46 -13.40 -2.82
C GLY A 163 4.79 -13.70 -1.47
N GLU A 164 4.00 -12.77 -0.92
CA GLU A 164 3.28 -12.97 0.35
C GLU A 164 2.07 -13.88 0.13
N THR A 165 2.32 -15.20 0.16
CA THR A 165 1.31 -16.23 -0.13
C THR A 165 0.35 -16.46 1.04
N MET A 166 0.85 -16.31 2.26
CA MET A 166 0.12 -16.67 3.47
C MET A 166 -1.01 -15.69 3.77
N ILE A 167 -0.77 -14.40 3.55
CA ILE A 167 -1.80 -13.36 3.72
C ILE A 167 -2.95 -13.62 2.74
N VAL A 168 -2.62 -13.89 1.47
CA VAL A 168 -3.64 -14.12 0.43
C VAL A 168 -4.44 -15.38 0.73
N LEU A 169 -3.79 -16.50 1.03
CA LEU A 169 -4.45 -17.77 1.40
C LEU A 169 -5.45 -17.61 2.55
N MET A 170 -5.04 -16.89 3.59
CA MET A 170 -5.85 -16.72 4.80
C MET A 170 -7.00 -15.73 4.59
N ALA A 171 -6.78 -14.69 3.79
CA ALA A 171 -7.76 -13.62 3.58
C ALA A 171 -8.79 -13.92 2.48
N THR A 172 -8.42 -14.66 1.42
CA THR A 172 -9.35 -15.01 0.31
C THR A 172 -10.07 -16.33 0.51
N GLY A 173 -9.65 -17.15 1.47
CA GLY A 173 -10.28 -18.44 1.70
C GLY A 173 -9.99 -19.50 0.64
N ASN A 174 -9.02 -19.25 -0.25
CA ASN A 174 -8.54 -20.19 -1.25
C ASN A 174 -9.58 -20.56 -2.33
N THR A 175 -10.49 -19.65 -2.68
CA THR A 175 -11.50 -19.84 -3.73
C THR A 175 -10.88 -19.62 -5.12
N PRO A 176 -10.82 -20.63 -6.01
CA PRO A 176 -10.24 -20.52 -7.34
C PRO A 176 -11.22 -19.89 -8.34
N ILE A 177 -11.66 -18.67 -8.06
CA ILE A 177 -12.55 -17.89 -8.93
C ILE A 177 -11.67 -17.04 -9.87
N MET A 178 -11.92 -17.08 -11.17
CA MET A 178 -11.19 -16.32 -12.20
C MET A 178 -11.99 -15.13 -12.73
N ASP A 179 -12.72 -14.46 -11.84
CA ASP A 179 -13.47 -13.25 -12.16
C ASP A 179 -12.70 -12.01 -11.72
N PHE A 180 -12.80 -10.93 -12.50
CA PHE A 180 -12.17 -9.63 -12.17
C PHE A 180 -12.92 -8.85 -11.07
N ASN A 181 -13.77 -9.52 -10.29
CA ASN A 181 -14.55 -8.91 -9.24
C ASN A 181 -13.68 -8.73 -7.97
N LEU A 182 -13.56 -7.50 -7.49
CA LEU A 182 -12.81 -7.18 -6.26
C LEU A 182 -13.48 -7.73 -5.00
N PHE A 183 -14.79 -8.01 -5.09
CA PHE A 183 -15.60 -8.50 -3.99
C PHE A 183 -15.69 -10.03 -3.93
N SER A 184 -15.05 -10.76 -4.84
CA SER A 184 -14.92 -12.21 -4.77
C SER A 184 -13.56 -12.63 -4.23
N GLY A 185 -13.50 -13.87 -3.73
CA GLY A 185 -12.24 -14.53 -3.41
C GLY A 185 -11.37 -14.76 -4.65
N MET A 186 -10.07 -14.96 -4.41
CA MET A 186 -9.11 -15.29 -5.46
C MET A 186 -8.09 -16.32 -4.96
N ARG A 187 -7.50 -17.07 -5.88
CA ARG A 187 -6.41 -18.00 -5.59
C ARG A 187 -5.18 -17.64 -6.40
N THR A 188 -4.10 -17.27 -5.72
CA THR A 188 -2.84 -16.96 -6.41
C THR A 188 -2.13 -18.23 -6.85
N LEU A 189 -1.29 -18.12 -7.89
CA LEU A 189 -0.44 -19.25 -8.33
C LEU A 189 0.40 -19.81 -7.18
N ALA A 190 0.97 -18.92 -6.37
CA ALA A 190 1.81 -19.28 -5.24
C ALA A 190 1.01 -20.00 -4.14
N ALA A 191 -0.23 -19.56 -3.86
CA ALA A 191 -1.17 -20.23 -2.98
C ALA A 191 -1.57 -21.62 -3.51
N ASN A 192 -1.81 -21.73 -4.81
CA ASN A 192 -2.15 -22.99 -5.47
C ASN A 192 -1.03 -24.01 -5.31
N ILE A 193 0.21 -23.60 -5.58
CA ILE A 193 1.40 -24.45 -5.42
C ILE A 193 1.57 -24.87 -3.96
N ALA A 194 1.47 -23.93 -3.01
CA ALA A 194 1.70 -24.22 -1.60
C ALA A 194 0.69 -25.22 -1.01
N VAL A 195 -0.56 -25.18 -1.45
CA VAL A 195 -1.64 -26.05 -0.92
C VAL A 195 -1.71 -27.38 -1.68
N GLU A 196 -1.60 -27.40 -3.00
CA GLU A 196 -1.84 -28.62 -3.79
C GLU A 196 -0.60 -29.47 -4.00
N MET A 197 0.60 -28.89 -3.97
CA MET A 197 1.84 -29.64 -4.20
C MET A 197 2.10 -30.72 -3.14
N PRO A 198 1.88 -30.48 -1.83
CA PRO A 198 2.02 -31.52 -0.81
C PRO A 198 0.93 -32.61 -0.90
N GLU A 199 -0.26 -32.26 -1.35
CA GLU A 199 -1.42 -33.16 -1.45
C GLU A 199 -1.43 -33.99 -2.75
N SER A 200 -0.53 -33.68 -3.70
CA SER A 200 -0.45 -34.35 -4.99
C SER A 200 0.52 -35.53 -4.98
N GLU A 201 0.11 -36.65 -5.55
CA GLU A 201 1.00 -37.81 -5.75
C GLU A 201 2.19 -37.46 -6.66
N VAL A 202 3.40 -37.83 -6.20
CA VAL A 202 4.64 -37.59 -6.92
C VAL A 202 4.63 -38.33 -8.26
N GLY A 203 4.84 -37.60 -9.35
CA GLY A 203 4.89 -38.15 -10.72
C GLY A 203 3.56 -38.11 -11.48
N SER A 204 2.46 -37.75 -10.82
CA SER A 204 1.15 -37.53 -11.44
C SER A 204 1.17 -36.36 -12.45
N THR A 205 0.21 -36.34 -13.37
CA THR A 205 0.05 -35.22 -14.33
C THR A 205 -0.18 -33.90 -13.58
N HIS A 206 -0.97 -33.91 -12.50
CA HIS A 206 -1.25 -32.73 -11.69
C HIS A 206 0.02 -32.18 -11.02
N PHE A 207 0.86 -33.06 -10.46
CA PHE A 207 2.16 -32.67 -9.89
C PHE A 207 3.07 -31.99 -10.93
N ARG A 208 3.12 -32.50 -12.16
CA ARG A 208 3.91 -31.90 -13.25
C ARG A 208 3.39 -30.50 -13.64
N VAL A 209 2.07 -30.30 -13.64
CA VAL A 209 1.44 -29.00 -13.92
C VAL A 209 1.76 -28.00 -12.80
N LEU A 210 1.68 -28.41 -11.53
CA LEU A 210 2.06 -27.58 -10.38
C LEU A 210 3.55 -27.19 -10.44
N PHE A 211 4.41 -28.12 -10.83
CA PHE A 211 5.84 -27.84 -11.02
C PHE A 211 6.10 -26.84 -12.16
N LEU A 212 5.38 -26.97 -13.28
CA LEU A 212 5.42 -25.99 -14.37
C LEU A 212 4.93 -24.62 -13.90
N ALA A 213 3.84 -24.56 -13.13
CA ALA A 213 3.33 -23.31 -12.57
C ALA A 213 4.37 -22.64 -11.65
N ALA A 214 5.08 -23.42 -10.83
CA ALA A 214 6.18 -22.93 -9.99
C ALA A 214 7.34 -22.37 -10.83
N LEU A 215 7.71 -23.04 -11.93
CA LEU A 215 8.73 -22.56 -12.86
C LEU A 215 8.32 -21.23 -13.52
N VAL A 216 7.05 -21.12 -13.94
CA VAL A 216 6.50 -19.88 -14.52
C VAL A 216 6.51 -18.75 -13.50
N LEU A 217 6.06 -19.00 -12.28
CA LEU A 217 6.10 -18.02 -11.20
C LEU A 217 7.54 -17.56 -10.91
N PHE A 218 8.48 -18.50 -10.83
CA PHE A 218 9.90 -18.21 -10.66
C PHE A 218 10.43 -17.34 -11.81
N ALA A 219 10.15 -17.69 -13.07
CA ALA A 219 10.58 -16.90 -14.23
C ALA A 219 10.01 -15.48 -14.20
N LEU A 220 8.74 -15.31 -13.84
CA LEU A 220 8.12 -13.99 -13.70
C LEU A 220 8.79 -13.16 -12.60
N THR A 221 8.92 -13.71 -11.40
CA THR A 221 9.58 -13.00 -10.28
C THR A 221 11.03 -12.63 -10.61
N PHE A 222 11.77 -13.52 -11.27
CA PHE A 222 13.13 -13.26 -11.73
C PHE A 222 13.19 -12.10 -12.73
N ILE A 223 12.29 -12.07 -13.73
CA ILE A 223 12.22 -11.00 -14.72
C ILE A 223 11.90 -9.65 -14.05
N PHE A 224 10.89 -9.61 -13.17
CA PHE A 224 10.51 -8.38 -12.46
C PHE A 224 11.63 -7.85 -11.56
N ASN A 225 12.28 -8.73 -10.79
CA ASN A 225 13.39 -8.34 -9.93
C ASN A 225 14.59 -7.85 -10.74
N THR A 226 14.91 -8.52 -11.85
CA THR A 226 15.99 -8.09 -12.75
C THR A 226 15.68 -6.75 -13.41
N ALA A 227 14.44 -6.55 -13.87
CA ALA A 227 14.00 -5.29 -14.45
C ALA A 227 14.08 -4.14 -13.43
N ALA A 228 13.70 -4.38 -12.18
CA ALA A 228 13.80 -3.41 -11.10
C ALA A 228 15.26 -2.96 -10.86
N GLU A 229 16.20 -3.90 -10.83
CA GLU A 229 17.62 -3.60 -10.65
C GLU A 229 18.23 -2.89 -11.87
N LEU A 230 17.83 -3.28 -13.09
CA LEU A 230 18.27 -2.59 -14.32
C LEU A 230 17.79 -1.13 -14.37
N VAL A 231 16.54 -0.87 -13.99
CA VAL A 231 16.00 0.50 -13.90
C VAL A 231 16.78 1.32 -12.88
N ARG A 232 17.05 0.75 -11.70
CA ARG A 232 17.86 1.37 -10.65
C ARG A 232 19.24 1.76 -11.15
N GLN A 233 19.94 0.85 -11.83
CA GLN A 233 21.29 1.10 -12.37
C GLN A 233 21.28 2.24 -13.41
N ARG A 234 20.35 2.18 -14.39
CA ARG A 234 20.24 3.24 -15.41
C ARG A 234 19.94 4.61 -14.82
N LEU A 235 19.04 4.69 -13.83
CA LEU A 235 18.72 5.95 -13.18
C LEU A 235 19.93 6.47 -12.38
N ARG A 236 20.66 5.59 -11.68
CA ARG A 236 21.88 5.98 -10.95
C ARG A 236 22.96 6.54 -11.88
N GLU A 237 23.21 5.91 -13.03
CA GLU A 237 24.17 6.39 -14.03
C GLU A 237 23.79 7.76 -14.58
N ARG A 238 22.50 7.96 -14.89
CA ARG A 238 21.99 9.22 -15.45
C ARG A 238 22.10 10.41 -14.49
N TYR A 239 21.99 10.16 -13.18
CA TYR A 239 22.08 11.20 -12.15
C TYR A 239 23.46 11.30 -11.49
N SER A 240 24.36 10.34 -11.70
CA SER A 240 25.76 10.43 -11.29
C SER A 240 26.59 11.35 -12.19
N SER A 241 26.08 11.73 -13.35
CA SER A 241 26.75 12.60 -14.34
C SER A 241 26.28 14.07 -14.30
N LEU A 242 25.40 14.42 -13.35
CA LEU A 242 24.94 15.79 -13.06
C LEU A 242 25.60 16.28 -11.76
#